data_AF-X1G0K2-F1
#
_entry.id   AF-X1G0K2-F1
#
_cell.length_a   1.000
_cell.length_b   1.000
_cell.length_c   1.000
_cell.angle_alpha   90.00
_cell.angle_beta   90.00
_cell.angle_gamma   90.00
#
_symmetry.space_group_name_H-M   'P 1'
#
loop_
_entity.id
_entity.type
_entity.pdbx_description
1 polymer ?
#
loop_
_entity_poly.entity_id
_entity_poly.type
_entity_poly.pdbx_seq_one_letter_code
_entity_poly.pdbx_strand_id
1 'polypeptide(L)'
;MKIKSNKINYSPFLHGNQVFYKCEIKENKFEWLNIIETEGNGIIQKIYFDSFIKKVSMEELAQKVVANGEESVSFVENGEKKFIINYTIQSNSNILDNAIFVIIKLISNILYAEVAKYKKFIIYDHLKKEVCSYTNDLKNFIKNSTTHILAVWRYQYETLEIIGNETMKRECNKKNLFIEIM
;
A
#
# COMPACT_ATOMS: atom_id res chain seq x y z
N MET A 1 3.63 -23.63 -19.29
CA MET A 1 3.49 -23.31 -17.85
C MET A 1 2.48 -22.18 -17.71
N LYS A 2 1.23 -22.47 -17.34
CA LYS A 2 0.15 -21.46 -17.22
C LYS A 2 0.17 -20.93 -15.78
N ILE A 3 0.51 -19.66 -15.60
CA ILE A 3 0.32 -18.96 -14.32
C ILE A 3 -1.19 -18.78 -14.15
N LYS A 4 -1.81 -19.52 -13.22
CA LYS A 4 -3.19 -19.30 -12.83
C LYS A 4 -3.24 -17.99 -12.05
N SER A 5 -3.94 -16.99 -12.57
CA SER A 5 -4.33 -15.81 -11.79
C SER A 5 -5.25 -16.30 -10.66
N ASN A 6 -4.79 -16.24 -9.42
CA ASN A 6 -5.63 -16.54 -8.27
C ASN A 6 -6.66 -15.42 -8.14
N LYS A 7 -7.87 -15.66 -8.65
CA LYS A 7 -9.04 -14.84 -8.34
C LYS A 7 -9.34 -15.00 -6.86
N ILE A 8 -9.09 -13.97 -6.07
CA ILE A 8 -9.60 -13.88 -4.71
C ILE A 8 -11.09 -13.56 -4.83
N ASN A 9 -11.94 -14.48 -4.38
CA ASN A 9 -13.38 -14.29 -4.39
C ASN A 9 -13.80 -13.61 -3.08
N TYR A 10 -14.20 -12.35 -3.16
CA TYR A 10 -14.86 -11.66 -2.06
C TYR A 10 -16.36 -11.84 -2.21
N SER A 11 -16.99 -12.56 -1.28
CA SER A 11 -18.45 -12.66 -1.21
C SER A 11 -18.91 -11.89 0.03
N PRO A 12 -19.48 -10.68 -0.12
CA PRO A 12 -20.09 -10.00 1.01
C PRO A 12 -21.36 -10.77 1.41
N PHE A 13 -21.56 -10.95 2.72
CA PHE A 13 -22.87 -11.33 3.23
C PHE A 13 -23.25 -10.45 4.41
N LEU A 14 -24.54 -10.13 4.48
CA LEU A 14 -25.11 -9.23 5.47
C LEU A 14 -25.66 -10.06 6.63
N HIS A 15 -25.34 -9.66 7.86
CA HIS A 15 -26.02 -10.16 9.05
C HIS A 15 -26.31 -8.98 9.98
N GLY A 16 -27.58 -8.57 10.03
CA GLY A 16 -27.98 -7.33 10.70
C GLY A 16 -27.34 -6.09 10.07
N ASN A 17 -26.92 -5.12 10.90
CA ASN A 17 -26.25 -3.88 10.47
C ASN A 17 -24.74 -4.05 10.23
N GLN A 18 -24.26 -5.30 10.12
CA GLN A 18 -22.85 -5.63 9.96
C GLN A 18 -22.61 -6.30 8.60
N VAL A 19 -21.59 -5.81 7.90
CA VAL A 19 -21.12 -6.39 6.63
C VAL A 19 -19.93 -7.29 6.94
N PHE A 20 -20.07 -8.58 6.65
CA PHE A 20 -19.02 -9.56 6.83
C PHE A 20 -18.41 -9.91 5.47
N TYR A 21 -17.07 -9.90 5.40
CA TYR A 21 -16.34 -10.42 4.25
C TYR A 21 -15.77 -11.78 4.59
N LYS A 22 -16.27 -12.82 3.91
CA LYS A 22 -15.62 -14.12 3.93
C LYS A 22 -14.46 -14.10 2.94
N CYS A 23 -13.25 -13.93 3.43
CA CYS A 23 -12.03 -14.14 2.65
C CYS A 23 -11.54 -15.57 2.91
N GLU A 24 -11.76 -16.47 1.96
CA GLU A 24 -11.22 -17.82 2.03
C GLU A 24 -9.85 -17.84 1.33
N ILE A 25 -8.80 -17.63 2.12
CA ILE A 25 -7.43 -17.91 1.66
C ILE A 25 -7.16 -19.37 2.02
N LYS A 26 -6.78 -20.17 1.02
CA LYS A 26 -6.31 -21.54 1.25
C LYS A 26 -5.26 -21.52 2.35
N GLU A 27 -5.44 -22.37 3.37
CA GLU A 27 -4.57 -22.58 4.55
C GLU A 27 -4.98 -21.91 5.89
N ASN A 28 -6.28 -21.83 6.22
CA ASN A 28 -6.79 -21.77 7.61
C ASN A 28 -6.13 -20.73 8.56
N LYS A 29 -5.65 -19.60 8.06
CA LYS A 29 -5.19 -18.48 8.88
C LYS A 29 -6.02 -17.24 8.60
N PHE A 30 -6.78 -16.85 9.61
CA PHE A 30 -7.42 -15.54 9.70
C PHE A 30 -6.41 -14.59 10.34
N GLU A 31 -6.00 -13.55 9.64
CA GLU A 31 -5.28 -12.44 10.28
C GLU A 31 -6.15 -11.20 10.26
N TRP A 32 -6.29 -10.61 11.45
CA TRP A 32 -7.26 -9.59 11.78
C TRP A 32 -7.04 -8.33 10.94
N LEU A 33 -8.11 -7.93 10.27
CA LEU A 33 -8.20 -6.65 9.59
C LEU A 33 -8.25 -5.55 10.64
N ASN A 34 -7.32 -4.60 10.61
CA ASN A 34 -7.49 -3.36 11.35
C ASN A 34 -8.66 -2.59 10.71
N ILE A 35 -9.74 -2.34 11.46
CA ILE A 35 -10.93 -1.64 10.99
C ILE A 35 -10.88 -0.22 11.52
N ILE A 36 -10.86 0.75 10.60
CA ILE A 36 -11.05 2.16 10.93
C ILE A 36 -12.42 2.56 10.42
N GLU A 37 -13.28 2.99 11.33
CA GLU A 37 -14.60 3.54 11.03
C GLU A 37 -14.54 5.07 11.16
N THR A 38 -14.94 5.78 10.10
CA THR A 38 -15.13 7.23 10.14
C THR A 38 -16.57 7.57 9.75
N GLU A 39 -17.19 8.50 10.50
CA GLU A 39 -18.58 8.91 10.33
C GLU A 39 -18.68 10.40 10.00
N GLY A 40 -19.48 10.75 8.99
CA GLY A 40 -19.81 12.15 8.67
C GLY A 40 -20.84 12.26 7.56
N ASN A 41 -21.82 13.17 7.70
CA ASN A 41 -22.86 13.45 6.68
C ASN A 41 -23.59 12.21 6.14
N GLY A 42 -23.87 11.22 7.00
CA GLY A 42 -24.51 9.96 6.59
C GLY A 42 -23.58 9.00 5.83
N ILE A 43 -22.27 9.23 5.83
CA ILE A 43 -21.27 8.35 5.24
C ILE A 43 -20.55 7.58 6.35
N ILE A 44 -20.45 6.26 6.20
CA ILE A 44 -19.63 5.36 7.03
C ILE A 44 -18.52 4.80 6.14
N GLN A 45 -17.25 5.08 6.46
CA GLN A 45 -16.13 4.46 5.76
C GLN A 45 -15.50 3.37 6.63
N LYS A 46 -15.33 2.17 6.07
CA LYS A 46 -14.62 1.05 6.71
C LYS A 46 -13.37 0.72 5.92
N ILE A 47 -12.21 0.87 6.54
CA ILE A 47 -10.91 0.56 5.93
C ILE A 47 -10.36 -0.73 6.53
N TYR A 48 -9.91 -1.61 5.66
CA TYR A 48 -9.44 -2.95 5.96
C TYR A 48 -7.99 -3.08 5.48
N PHE A 49 -7.10 -3.54 6.36
CA PHE A 49 -5.69 -3.85 6.04
C PHE A 49 -5.46 -5.35 5.99
N ASP A 50 -4.77 -5.82 4.95
CA ASP A 50 -4.22 -7.17 4.97
C ASP A 50 -2.92 -7.25 5.80
N SER A 51 -2.45 -8.46 6.06
CA SER A 51 -1.23 -8.66 6.85
C SER A 51 0.07 -8.42 6.08
N PHE A 52 0.02 -8.02 4.80
CA PHE A 52 1.22 -7.87 3.99
C PHE A 52 1.71 -6.42 3.95
N ILE A 53 2.48 -6.05 4.97
CA ILE A 53 3.23 -4.79 5.02
C ILE A 53 4.71 -5.14 5.15
N LYS A 54 5.49 -4.86 4.09
CA LYS A 54 6.89 -5.29 3.99
C LYS A 54 7.83 -4.12 3.67
N LYS A 55 8.88 -4.00 4.47
CA LYS A 55 10.03 -3.14 4.17
C LYS A 55 10.87 -3.79 3.08
N VAL A 56 11.19 -3.03 2.03
CA VAL A 56 11.96 -3.48 0.88
C VAL A 56 13.01 -2.43 0.48
N SER A 57 13.93 -2.79 -0.40
CA SER A 57 14.84 -1.81 -1.01
C SER A 57 14.08 -0.91 -1.98
N MET A 58 14.63 0.28 -2.28
CA MET A 58 14.07 1.15 -3.33
C MET A 58 14.03 0.45 -4.69
N GLU A 59 14.98 -0.42 -4.95
CA GLU A 59 15.06 -1.20 -6.19
C GLU A 59 13.95 -2.25 -6.29
N GLU A 60 13.74 -3.05 -5.23
CA GLU A 60 12.67 -4.05 -5.17
C GLU A 60 11.29 -3.37 -5.30
N LEU A 61 11.12 -2.21 -4.66
CA LEU A 61 9.90 -1.41 -4.79
C LEU A 61 9.70 -0.94 -6.24
N ALA A 62 10.73 -0.34 -6.86
CA ALA A 62 10.65 0.15 -8.23
C ALA A 62 10.39 -0.97 -9.23
N GLN A 63 11.07 -2.12 -9.08
CA GLN A 63 10.86 -3.31 -9.89
C GLN A 63 9.42 -3.79 -9.81
N LYS A 64 8.83 -3.84 -8.60
CA LYS A 64 7.45 -4.29 -8.41
C LYS A 64 6.45 -3.36 -9.06
N VAL A 65 6.62 -2.05 -8.87
CA VAL A 65 5.78 -1.00 -9.48
C VAL A 65 5.79 -1.12 -11.01
N VAL A 66 6.98 -1.23 -11.60
CA VAL A 66 7.14 -1.41 -13.05
C VAL A 66 6.51 -2.73 -13.53
N ALA A 67 6.71 -3.83 -12.80
CA ALA A 67 6.14 -5.13 -13.15
C ALA A 67 4.59 -5.13 -13.11
N ASN A 68 3.99 -4.29 -12.28
CA ASN A 68 2.54 -4.08 -12.21
C ASN A 68 2.02 -3.11 -13.30
N GLY A 69 2.91 -2.51 -14.11
CA GLY A 69 2.53 -1.50 -15.10
C GLY A 69 2.19 -0.14 -14.52
N GLU A 70 2.60 0.11 -13.27
CA GLU A 70 2.37 1.39 -12.59
C GLU A 70 3.52 2.36 -12.91
N GLU A 71 3.20 3.65 -13.00
CA GLU A 71 4.17 4.71 -13.36
C GLU A 71 4.50 5.64 -12.18
N SER A 72 3.98 5.33 -10.98
CA SER A 72 4.14 6.22 -9.85
C SER A 72 4.02 5.52 -8.50
N VAL A 73 4.54 6.20 -7.48
CA VAL A 73 4.54 5.76 -6.08
C VAL A 73 4.19 6.94 -5.18
N SER A 74 3.82 6.66 -3.93
CA SER A 74 3.47 7.70 -2.96
C SER A 74 4.60 7.93 -1.97
N PHE A 75 4.85 9.18 -1.64
CA PHE A 75 5.72 9.59 -0.54
C PHE A 75 4.86 9.85 0.70
N VAL A 76 5.25 9.27 1.83
CA VAL A 76 4.60 9.46 3.13
C VAL A 76 5.64 9.88 4.16
N GLU A 77 5.29 10.88 4.96
CA GLU A 77 6.09 11.35 6.09
C GLU A 77 5.27 11.14 7.36
N ASN A 78 5.83 10.41 8.33
CA ASN A 78 5.18 10.14 9.60
C ASN A 78 6.21 10.32 10.73
N GLY A 79 6.07 11.42 11.48
CA GLY A 79 7.12 11.89 12.39
C GLY A 79 8.43 12.18 11.66
N GLU A 80 9.53 11.65 12.16
CA GLU A 80 10.86 11.85 11.55
C GLU A 80 11.12 10.94 10.35
N LYS A 81 10.35 9.83 10.23
CA LYS A 81 10.55 8.84 9.18
C LYS A 81 9.81 9.21 7.90
N LYS A 82 10.44 8.85 6.77
CA LYS A 82 9.95 9.16 5.43
C LYS A 82 10.02 7.89 4.59
N PHE A 83 8.94 7.62 3.86
CA PHE A 83 8.75 6.38 3.12
C PHE A 83 8.33 6.67 1.69
N ILE A 84 8.80 5.82 0.78
CA ILE A 84 8.16 5.59 -0.51
C ILE A 84 7.32 4.34 -0.37
N ILE A 85 6.06 4.42 -0.79
CA ILE A 85 5.08 3.36 -0.60
C ILE A 85 4.42 3.03 -1.93
N ASN A 86 4.28 1.73 -2.18
CA ASN A 86 3.41 1.14 -3.18
C ASN A 86 2.38 0.25 -2.48
N TYR A 87 1.14 0.27 -2.94
CA TYR A 87 0.03 -0.48 -2.34
C TYR A 87 -1.08 -0.68 -3.37
N THR A 88 -1.92 -1.68 -3.13
CA THR A 88 -3.14 -1.91 -3.91
C THR A 88 -4.36 -1.52 -3.08
N ILE A 89 -5.25 -0.73 -3.68
CA ILE A 89 -6.53 -0.37 -3.08
C ILE A 89 -7.69 -0.93 -3.91
N GLN A 90 -8.64 -1.58 -3.24
CA GLN A 90 -9.92 -1.96 -3.79
C GLN A 90 -11.01 -1.28 -2.97
N SER A 91 -11.99 -0.67 -3.65
CA SER A 91 -13.08 0.04 -2.99
C SER A 91 -14.41 -0.41 -3.54
N ASN A 92 -15.36 -0.66 -2.66
CA ASN A 92 -16.77 -0.84 -2.97
C ASN A 92 -17.59 0.16 -2.15
N SER A 93 -18.78 0.51 -2.64
CA SER A 93 -19.70 1.37 -1.91
C SER A 93 -21.14 0.93 -2.10
N ASN A 94 -21.98 1.25 -1.13
CA ASN A 94 -23.41 0.98 -1.20
C ASN A 94 -24.22 2.02 -0.40
N ILE A 95 -25.47 2.25 -0.79
CA ILE A 95 -26.42 3.11 -0.06
C ILE A 95 -27.42 2.19 0.64
N LEU A 96 -27.62 2.40 1.95
CA LEU A 96 -28.58 1.68 2.77
C LEU A 96 -29.98 2.32 2.66
N ASP A 97 -31.01 1.57 3.06
CA ASP A 97 -32.42 2.00 2.97
C ASP A 97 -32.74 3.27 3.78
N ASN A 98 -31.92 3.59 4.79
CA ASN A 98 -32.00 4.81 5.58
C ASN A 98 -31.14 5.97 5.04
N ALA A 99 -30.73 5.90 3.76
CA ALA A 99 -29.87 6.86 3.08
C ALA A 99 -28.43 6.97 3.61
N ILE A 100 -27.99 6.04 4.47
CA ILE A 100 -26.58 5.98 4.89
C ILE A 100 -25.73 5.40 3.75
N PHE A 101 -24.65 6.08 3.39
CA PHE A 101 -23.68 5.63 2.40
C PHE A 101 -22.51 4.91 3.06
N VAL A 102 -22.28 3.65 2.73
CA VAL A 102 -21.18 2.86 3.27
C VAL A 102 -20.10 2.67 2.20
N ILE A 103 -18.87 3.07 2.51
CA ILE A 103 -17.69 2.87 1.66
C ILE A 103 -16.79 1.85 2.34
N ILE A 104 -16.40 0.80 1.62
CA ILE A 104 -15.51 -0.23 2.12
C ILE A 104 -14.26 -0.27 1.25
N LYS A 105 -13.10 -0.05 1.89
CA LYS A 105 -11.79 -0.02 1.25
C LYS A 105 -10.91 -1.15 1.79
N LEU A 106 -10.39 -1.99 0.91
CA LEU A 106 -9.34 -2.96 1.22
C LEU A 106 -8.00 -2.44 0.71
N ILE A 107 -7.03 -2.31 1.61
CA ILE A 107 -5.67 -1.89 1.33
C ILE A 107 -4.76 -3.10 1.56
N SER A 108 -3.98 -3.43 0.53
CA SER A 108 -3.20 -4.67 0.47
C SER A 108 -1.84 -4.48 -0.20
N ASN A 109 -0.98 -5.49 -0.07
CA ASN A 109 0.33 -5.56 -0.73
C ASN A 109 1.20 -4.32 -0.49
N ILE A 110 1.21 -3.81 0.74
CA ILE A 110 1.93 -2.58 1.07
C ILE A 110 3.44 -2.87 1.08
N LEU A 111 4.14 -2.34 0.09
CA LEU A 111 5.60 -2.31 0.04
C LEU A 111 6.09 -0.92 0.36
N TYR A 112 7.08 -0.81 1.23
CA TYR A 112 7.67 0.49 1.54
C TYR A 112 9.19 0.44 1.61
N ALA A 113 9.80 1.55 1.22
CA ALA A 113 11.23 1.79 1.33
C ALA A 113 11.46 3.11 2.08
N GLU A 114 12.39 3.10 3.04
CA GLU A 114 12.73 4.28 3.82
C GLU A 114 13.68 5.18 3.04
N VAL A 115 13.45 6.50 3.08
CA VAL A 115 14.26 7.49 2.36
C VAL A 115 14.61 8.66 3.27
N ALA A 116 15.74 9.31 3.03
CA ALA A 116 16.17 10.44 3.86
C ALA A 116 15.35 11.72 3.63
N LYS A 117 14.86 11.95 2.40
CA LYS A 117 14.12 13.15 2.00
C LYS A 117 13.29 12.91 0.77
N TYR A 118 12.26 13.72 0.57
CA TYR A 118 11.48 13.73 -0.66
C TYR A 118 12.33 14.15 -1.88
N LYS A 119 12.14 13.41 -2.97
CA LYS A 119 12.52 13.73 -4.34
C LYS A 119 11.42 13.29 -5.30
N LYS A 120 11.38 13.91 -6.48
CA LYS A 120 10.26 13.80 -7.44
C LYS A 120 10.25 12.53 -8.29
N PHE A 121 11.40 11.89 -8.49
CA PHE A 121 11.54 10.80 -9.46
C PHE A 121 12.38 9.65 -8.92
N ILE A 122 11.96 8.44 -9.26
CA ILE A 122 12.79 7.24 -9.18
C ILE A 122 13.09 6.81 -10.61
N ILE A 123 14.37 6.61 -10.91
CA ILE A 123 14.82 6.12 -12.20
C ILE A 123 15.30 4.70 -11.99
N TYR A 124 14.66 3.75 -12.69
CA TYR A 124 14.93 2.33 -12.59
C TYR A 124 15.38 1.78 -13.93
N ASP A 125 16.57 1.19 -14.02
CA ASP A 125 17.11 0.55 -15.23
C ASP A 125 17.32 -0.93 -14.96
N HIS A 126 16.43 -1.77 -15.51
CA HIS A 126 16.37 -3.19 -15.17
C HIS A 126 17.54 -4.03 -15.73
N LEU A 127 18.42 -3.45 -16.55
CA LEU A 127 19.59 -4.14 -17.12
C LEU A 127 20.95 -3.64 -16.60
N LYS A 128 21.02 -2.59 -15.78
CA LYS A 128 22.29 -2.02 -15.29
C LYS A 128 22.62 -2.43 -13.86
N LYS A 129 23.90 -2.35 -13.48
CA LYS A 129 24.42 -2.71 -12.14
C LYS A 129 24.05 -1.69 -11.05
N GLU A 130 23.90 -0.42 -11.42
CA GLU A 130 23.25 0.62 -10.58
C GLU A 130 21.82 0.78 -11.06
N VAL A 131 20.95 -0.02 -10.45
CA VAL A 131 19.62 -0.33 -10.99
C VAL A 131 18.61 0.79 -10.67
N CYS A 132 18.84 1.60 -9.63
CA CYS A 132 17.84 2.52 -9.10
C CYS A 132 18.45 3.83 -8.57
N SER A 133 17.98 4.98 -9.05
CA SER A 133 18.33 6.31 -8.52
C SER A 133 17.11 7.11 -8.09
N TYR A 134 17.25 7.92 -7.04
CA TYR A 134 16.19 8.78 -6.51
C TYR A 134 16.63 10.24 -6.69
N THR A 135 15.91 11.04 -7.48
CA THR A 135 16.36 12.36 -7.95
C THR A 135 15.22 13.37 -8.13
N ASN A 136 15.57 14.65 -8.18
CA ASN A 136 14.67 15.74 -8.62
C ASN A 136 14.93 16.16 -10.06
N ASP A 137 16.05 15.73 -10.62
CA ASP A 137 16.56 16.24 -11.89
C ASP A 137 16.53 15.14 -12.97
N LEU A 138 15.98 15.49 -14.12
CA LEU A 138 15.95 14.68 -15.34
C LEU A 138 16.81 15.30 -16.46
N LYS A 139 17.46 16.46 -16.24
CA LYS A 139 18.13 17.26 -17.29
C LYS A 139 19.22 16.50 -18.05
N ASN A 140 19.89 15.55 -17.40
CA ASN A 140 20.94 14.73 -18.01
C ASN A 140 20.51 13.27 -18.20
N PHE A 141 19.20 13.00 -18.10
CA PHE A 141 18.68 11.65 -18.22
C PHE A 141 18.47 11.30 -19.69
N ILE A 142 19.25 10.34 -20.19
CA ILE A 142 19.05 9.75 -21.51
C ILE A 142 18.14 8.54 -21.32
N LYS A 143 16.94 8.57 -21.89
CA LYS A 143 15.99 7.46 -21.81
C LYS A 143 16.40 6.34 -22.76
N ASN A 144 16.62 5.14 -22.22
CA ASN A 144 16.83 3.92 -22.99
C ASN A 144 15.55 3.08 -22.98
N SER A 145 15.46 2.04 -23.81
CA SER A 145 14.33 1.11 -23.82
C SER A 145 14.15 0.34 -22.50
N THR A 146 15.18 0.30 -21.66
CA THR A 146 15.21 -0.47 -20.41
C THR A 146 14.98 0.38 -19.17
N THR A 147 14.84 1.69 -19.35
CA THR A 147 14.76 2.62 -18.23
C THR A 147 13.34 3.13 -18.02
N HIS A 148 12.90 2.99 -16.78
CA HIS A 148 11.60 3.39 -16.28
C HIS A 148 11.77 4.60 -15.35
N ILE A 149 10.90 5.59 -15.50
CA ILE A 149 10.83 6.74 -14.60
C ILE A 149 9.52 6.61 -13.84
N LEU A 150 9.61 6.52 -12.52
CA LEU A 150 8.45 6.53 -11.64
C LEU A 150 8.32 7.91 -11.02
N ALA A 151 7.13 8.51 -11.15
CA ALA A 151 6.80 9.74 -10.45
C ALA A 151 6.59 9.45 -8.95
N VAL A 152 7.12 10.32 -8.09
CA VAL A 152 6.88 10.24 -6.64
C VAL A 152 5.92 11.32 -6.23
N TRP A 153 4.73 10.90 -5.84
CA TRP A 153 3.65 11.79 -5.43
C TRP A 153 3.75 12.13 -3.95
N ARG A 154 3.82 13.42 -3.63
CA ARG A 154 3.64 13.95 -2.27
C ARG A 154 2.24 14.53 -2.14
N TYR A 155 1.23 13.67 -2.12
CA TYR A 155 -0.15 14.05 -1.84
C TYR A 155 -0.54 13.56 -0.45
N GLN A 156 -1.13 14.44 0.36
CA GLN A 156 -1.74 14.05 1.63
C GLN A 156 -3.18 13.63 1.35
N TYR A 157 -3.42 12.33 1.44
CA TYR A 157 -4.76 11.75 1.40
C TYR A 157 -4.94 10.91 2.67
N GLU A 158 -6.12 10.93 3.26
CA GLU A 158 -6.45 10.21 4.50
C GLU A 158 -5.95 8.75 4.48
N THR A 159 -6.13 8.07 3.35
CA THR A 159 -5.64 6.70 3.14
C THR A 159 -4.12 6.56 3.30
N LEU A 160 -3.33 7.51 2.79
CA LEU A 160 -1.87 7.48 2.89
C LEU A 160 -1.38 7.74 4.31
N GLU A 161 -2.07 8.62 5.05
CA GLU A 161 -1.80 8.84 6.46
C GLU A 161 -2.05 7.57 7.27
N ILE A 162 -3.18 6.91 7.02
CA ILE A 162 -3.51 5.64 7.66
C ILE A 162 -2.47 4.56 7.33
N ILE A 163 -2.07 4.42 6.06
CA ILE A 163 -1.00 3.48 5.66
C ILE A 163 0.31 3.81 6.39
N GLY A 164 0.66 5.09 6.48
CA GLY A 164 1.85 5.55 7.19
C GLY A 164 1.82 5.19 8.68
N ASN A 165 0.69 5.37 9.33
CA ASN A 165 0.49 5.02 10.74
C ASN A 165 0.61 3.51 10.97
N GLU A 166 -0.02 2.70 10.12
CA GLU A 166 0.04 1.24 10.23
C GLU A 166 1.45 0.69 9.97
N THR A 167 2.17 1.30 9.01
CA THR A 167 3.58 0.98 8.75
C THR A 167 4.46 1.26 9.97
N MET A 168 4.27 2.42 10.60
CA MET A 168 5.01 2.80 11.81
C MET A 168 4.76 1.86 12.99
N LYS A 169 3.51 1.49 13.25
CA LYS A 169 3.14 0.54 14.32
C LYS A 169 3.90 -0.78 14.19
N ARG A 170 3.99 -1.33 12.97
CA ARG A 170 4.69 -2.61 12.74
C ARG A 170 6.20 -2.52 12.90
N GLU A 171 6.82 -1.40 12.50
CA GLU A 171 8.25 -1.18 12.75
C GLU A 171 8.57 -1.08 14.25
N CYS A 172 7.69 -0.44 15.04
CA CYS A 172 7.85 -0.36 16.48
C CYS A 172 7.66 -1.72 17.17
N ASN A 173 6.65 -2.50 16.76
CA ASN A 173 6.40 -3.83 17.31
C ASN A 173 7.56 -4.81 17.05
N LYS A 174 8.23 -4.70 15.89
CA LYS A 174 9.46 -5.47 15.63
C LYS A 174 10.61 -5.12 16.58
N LYS A 175 10.76 -3.85 16.97
CA LYS A 175 11.82 -3.43 17.90
C LYS A 175 11.59 -3.96 19.31
N ASN A 176 10.35 -3.97 19.79
CA ASN A 176 10.04 -4.50 21.12
C ASN A 176 10.28 -6.02 21.21
N LEU A 177 10.02 -6.77 20.13
CA LEU A 177 10.32 -8.20 20.06
C LEU A 177 11.82 -8.51 20.18
N PHE A 178 12.70 -7.60 19.76
CA PHE A 178 14.15 -7.76 19.90
C PHE A 178 14.68 -7.39 21.29
N ILE A 179 13.96 -6.53 22.02
CA ILE A 179 14.34 -6.13 23.38
C ILE A 179 13.96 -7.22 24.39
N GLU A 180 12.90 -7.99 24.14
CA GLU A 180 12.49 -9.11 25.01
C GLU A 180 13.29 -10.40 24.80
N ILE A 181 14.15 -10.47 23.77
CA ILE A 181 14.99 -11.66 23.45
C ILE A 181 16.46 -11.46 23.86
N MET A 182 16.83 -10.29 24.43
CA MET A 182 18.16 -10.06 25.03
C MET A 182 18.11 -10.12 26.55
#